data_AF-G9L0Q7-F1
#
_entry.id   AF-G9L0Q7-F1
#
_cell.length_a   1.000
_cell.length_b   1.000
_cell.length_c   1.000
_cell.angle_alpha   90.00
_cell.angle_beta   90.00
_cell.angle_gamma   90.00
#
_symmetry.space_group_name_H-M   'P 1'
#
loop_
_entity.id
_entity.type
_entity.pdbx_description
1 polymer ?
#
loop_
_entity_poly.entity_id
_entity_poly.type
_entity_poly.pdbx_seq_one_letter_code
_entity_poly.pdbx_strand_id
1 'polypeptide(L)'
;YYITGETKDQVANAAFVERLRKHGLEVIYMIEPIDEYCVQQLKEFEGKTLVSVTKEGLELPEDEEEKKKQKRKKTKFENLCKIMKDILKKQIKKVLMSN
;
A
#
# COMPACT_ATOMS: atom_id res chain seq x y z
N TYR A 1 -0.49 8.86 -6.13
CA TYR A 1 -0.76 8.07 -4.91
C TYR A 1 -0.91 9.03 -3.73
N TYR A 2 -1.62 8.65 -2.67
CA TYR A 2 -1.74 9.49 -1.47
C TYR A 2 -1.66 8.67 -0.18
N ILE A 3 -1.29 9.33 0.91
CA ILE A 3 -1.34 8.82 2.29
C ILE A 3 -1.94 9.89 3.18
N THR A 4 -2.85 9.49 4.07
CA THR A 4 -3.40 10.32 5.13
C THR A 4 -2.70 10.01 6.45
N GLY A 5 -2.48 11.02 7.29
CA GLY A 5 -1.88 10.86 8.62
C GLY A 5 -1.90 12.16 9.43
N GLU A 6 -1.27 12.17 10.60
CA GLU A 6 -1.34 13.32 11.51
C GLU A 6 -0.23 14.34 11.25
N THR A 7 0.95 13.88 10.82
CA THR A 7 2.11 14.75 10.58
C THR A 7 2.86 14.35 9.33
N LYS A 8 3.54 15.33 8.73
CA LYS A 8 4.36 15.12 7.53
C LYS A 8 5.46 14.08 7.76
N ASP A 9 6.15 14.15 8.89
CA ASP A 9 7.26 13.23 9.19
C ASP A 9 6.77 11.80 9.41
N GLN A 10 5.60 11.61 10.03
CA GLN A 10 4.99 10.30 10.21
C GLN A 10 4.67 9.65 8.86
N VAL A 11 4.01 10.37 7.96
CA VAL A 11 3.63 9.82 6.65
C VAL A 11 4.82 9.68 5.70
N ALA A 12 5.83 10.55 5.82
CA ALA A 12 7.04 10.51 5.01
C ALA A 12 7.97 9.33 5.35
N ASN A 13 7.92 8.85 6.59
CA ASN A 13 8.69 7.70 7.07
C ASN A 13 7.83 6.43 7.24
N ALA A 14 6.58 6.45 6.78
CA ALA A 14 5.71 5.29 6.86
C ALA A 14 6.19 4.16 5.93
N ALA A 15 6.12 2.92 6.40
CA ALA A 15 6.49 1.73 5.61
C ALA A 15 5.74 1.66 4.26
N PHE A 16 4.52 2.21 4.20
CA PHE A 16 3.69 2.24 3.00
C PHE A 16 4.27 3.07 1.85
N VAL A 17 5.17 4.02 2.12
CA VAL A 17 5.72 4.92 1.07
C VAL A 17 7.10 4.50 0.57
N GLU A 18 7.78 3.59 1.26
CA GLU A 18 9.17 3.21 0.96
C GLU A 18 9.35 2.71 -0.48
N ARG A 19 8.51 1.76 -0.90
CA ARG A 19 8.63 1.19 -2.25
C ARG A 19 8.27 2.20 -3.33
N LEU A 20 7.27 3.06 -3.12
CA LEU A 20 6.90 4.11 -4.08
C LEU A 20 8.05 5.11 -4.25
N ARG A 21 8.61 5.56 -3.13
CA ARG A 21 9.77 6.48 -3.14
C ARG A 21 10.97 5.85 -3.86
N LYS A 22 11.25 4.56 -3.64
CA LYS A 22 12.34 3.84 -4.32
C LYS A 22 12.16 3.79 -5.85
N HIS A 23 10.92 3.74 -6.34
CA HIS A 23 10.61 3.73 -7.77
C HIS A 23 10.34 5.13 -8.35
N GLY A 24 10.60 6.19 -7.58
CA GLY A 24 10.38 7.57 -8.03
C GLY A 24 8.89 7.93 -8.24
N LEU A 25 7.98 7.18 -7.62
CA LEU A 25 6.55 7.46 -7.69
C LEU A 25 6.17 8.46 -6.59
N GLU A 26 5.55 9.56 -7.01
CA GLU A 26 5.15 10.64 -6.10
C GLU A 26 3.95 10.23 -5.23
N VAL A 27 4.03 10.59 -3.95
CA VAL A 27 2.99 10.35 -2.94
C VAL A 27 2.59 11.68 -2.31
N ILE A 28 1.30 12.00 -2.40
CA ILE A 28 0.72 13.20 -1.78
C ILE A 28 0.55 12.93 -0.28
N TYR A 29 1.07 13.82 0.56
CA TYR A 29 0.95 13.78 2.01
C TYR A 29 -0.22 14.65 2.47
N MET A 30 -1.31 13.97 2.82
CA MET A 30 -2.52 14.56 3.36
C MET A 30 -2.45 14.47 4.88
N ILE A 31 -2.27 15.61 5.54
CA ILE A 31 -1.96 15.66 6.97
C ILE A 31 -3.02 16.38 7.78
N GLU A 32 -4.11 16.79 7.14
CA GLU A 32 -5.23 17.42 7.83
C GLU A 32 -6.36 16.41 8.04
N PRO A 33 -7.05 16.43 9.19
CA PRO A 33 -8.19 15.52 9.45
C PRO A 33 -9.29 15.60 8.38
N ILE A 34 -9.46 16.76 7.73
CA ILE A 34 -10.43 16.95 6.66
C ILE A 34 -10.09 16.16 5.39
N ASP A 35 -8.81 15.85 5.17
CA ASP A 35 -8.36 15.16 3.96
C ASP A 35 -8.97 13.76 3.84
N GLU A 36 -9.12 13.06 4.98
CA GLU A 36 -9.75 11.72 5.03
C GLU A 36 -11.18 11.73 4.51
N TYR A 37 -11.90 12.84 4.69
CA TYR A 37 -13.25 13.03 4.14
C TYR A 37 -13.21 13.51 2.68
N CYS A 38 -12.27 14.39 2.34
CA CYS A 38 -12.09 14.91 0.99
C CYS A 38 -11.86 13.79 -0.04
N VAL A 39 -10.93 12.87 0.25
CA VAL A 39 -10.58 11.78 -0.67
C VAL A 39 -11.66 10.71 -0.82
N GLN A 40 -12.67 10.69 0.04
CA GLN A 40 -13.83 9.82 -0.17
C GLN A 40 -14.69 10.28 -1.36
N GLN A 41 -14.73 11.59 -1.60
CA GLN A 41 -15.47 12.19 -2.72
C GLN A 41 -14.55 12.44 -3.93
N LEU A 42 -13.29 12.80 -3.70
CA LEU A 42 -12.30 13.04 -4.75
C LEU A 42 -11.71 11.72 -5.26
N LYS A 43 -12.43 11.07 -6.18
CA LYS A 43 -12.02 9.78 -6.76
C LYS A 43 -10.95 9.91 -7.85
N GLU A 44 -10.98 10.99 -8.62
CA GLU A 44 -10.08 11.22 -9.73
C GLU A 44 -9.75 12.71 -9.90
N PHE A 45 -8.59 12.97 -10.49
CA PHE A 45 -8.14 14.30 -10.86
C PHE A 45 -7.40 14.21 -12.19
N GLU A 46 -7.78 15.04 -13.17
CA GLU A 46 -7.21 15.02 -14.53
C GLU A 46 -7.21 13.62 -15.17
N GLY A 47 -8.28 12.85 -14.96
CA GLY A 47 -8.41 11.47 -15.48
C GLY A 47 -7.52 10.44 -14.79
N LYS A 48 -6.80 10.81 -13.71
CA LYS A 48 -6.01 9.90 -12.88
C LYS A 48 -6.76 9.59 -11.59
N THR A 49 -6.97 8.30 -11.31
CA THR A 49 -7.64 7.85 -10.08
C THR A 49 -6.73 8.04 -8.87
N LEU A 50 -7.31 8.53 -7.76
CA LEU A 50 -6.57 8.65 -6.49
C LEU A 50 -6.49 7.30 -5.80
N VAL A 51 -5.28 6.81 -5.59
CA VAL A 51 -5.00 5.53 -4.92
C VAL A 51 -4.31 5.78 -3.58
N SER A 52 -4.93 5.29 -2.51
CA SER A 52 -4.36 5.29 -1.16
C SER A 52 -3.31 4.20 -1.02
N VAL A 53 -2.14 4.54 -0.47
CA VAL A 53 -1.05 3.56 -0.23
C VAL A 53 -1.26 2.69 1.00
N THR A 54 -2.21 3.03 1.88
CA THR A 54 -2.52 2.27 3.11
C THR A 54 -3.61 1.22 2.89
N LYS A 55 -4.32 1.27 1.75
CA LYS A 55 -5.37 0.30 1.40
C LYS A 55 -4.80 -0.94 0.73
N GLU A 56 -5.49 -2.06 0.89
CA GLU A 56 -5.14 -3.31 0.22
C GLU A 56 -5.18 -3.16 -1.31
N GLY A 57 -4.35 -3.92 -2.01
CA GLY A 57 -4.39 -3.98 -3.48
C GLY A 57 -3.66 -2.85 -4.19
N LEU A 58 -2.69 -2.20 -3.53
CA LEU A 58 -1.84 -1.21 -4.19
C LEU A 58 -1.10 -1.84 -5.38
N GLU A 59 -1.46 -1.41 -6.58
CA GLU A 59 -0.78 -1.81 -7.81
C GLU A 59 0.30 -0.77 -8.15
N LEU A 60 1.52 -1.27 -8.28
CA LEU A 60 2.66 -0.49 -8.74
C LEU A 60 2.91 -0.80 -10.22
N PRO A 61 3.37 0.16 -11.02
CA PRO A 61 3.84 -0.10 -12.37
C PRO A 61 5.11 -0.98 -12.30
N GLU A 62 4.89 -2.30 -12.31
CA GLU A 62 5.95 -3.31 -12.31
C GLU A 62 6.19 -3.84 -13.72
N ASP A 63 7.46 -4.07 -14.07
CA ASP A 63 7.83 -4.78 -15.30
C ASP A 63 7.51 -6.29 -15.21
N GLU A 64 7.64 -7.01 -16.32
CA GLU A 64 7.36 -8.46 -16.34
C GLU A 64 8.28 -9.28 -15.42
N GLU A 65 9.51 -8.83 -15.21
CA GLU A 65 10.49 -9.54 -14.40
C GLU A 65 10.17 -9.41 -12.91
N GLU A 66 9.82 -8.20 -12.45
CA GLU A 66 9.34 -7.91 -11.12
C GLU A 66 8.04 -8.67 -10.82
N LYS A 67 7.08 -8.68 -11.76
CA LYS A 67 5.85 -9.47 -11.61
C LYS A 67 6.16 -10.96 -11.43
N LYS A 68 7.14 -11.51 -12.16
CA LYS A 68 7.58 -12.90 -12.01
C LYS A 68 8.26 -13.14 -10.66
N LYS A 69 9.17 -12.26 -10.23
CA LYS A 69 9.81 -12.32 -8.90
C LYS A 69 8.77 -12.28 -7.79
N GLN A 70 7.76 -11.44 -7.93
CA GLN A 70 6.72 -11.28 -6.93
C GLN A 70 5.79 -12.48 -6.83
N LYS A 71 5.44 -13.10 -7.96
CA LYS A 71 4.74 -14.41 -7.98
C LYS A 71 5.57 -15.50 -7.30
N ARG A 72 6.87 -15.59 -7.59
CA ARG A 72 7.78 -16.56 -6.93
C ARG A 72 7.84 -16.36 -5.42
N LYS A 73 7.96 -15.11 -4.95
CA LYS A 73 7.92 -14.79 -3.51
C LYS A 73 6.59 -15.19 -2.88
N LYS A 74 5.46 -14.85 -3.51
CA LYS A 74 4.12 -15.22 -3.04
C LYS A 74 4.00 -16.73 -2.84
N THR A 75 4.41 -17.54 -3.82
CA THR A 75 4.38 -19.01 -3.69
C THR A 75 5.34 -19.51 -2.62
N LYS A 76 6.57 -18.97 -2.56
CA LYS A 76 7.58 -19.39 -1.58
C LYS A 76 7.13 -19.18 -0.13
N PHE A 77 6.45 -18.08 0.14
CA PHE A 77 6.03 -17.70 1.50
C PHE A 77 4.58 -18.03 1.81
N GLU A 78 3.85 -18.69 0.90
CA GLU A 78 2.43 -19.00 1.08
C GLU A 78 2.18 -19.82 2.37
N ASN A 79 3.02 -20.80 2.66
CA ASN A 79 2.92 -21.62 3.87
C ASN A 79 3.16 -20.79 5.13
N LEU A 80 4.12 -19.86 5.11
CA LEU A 80 4.37 -18.96 6.24
C LEU A 80 3.17 -18.03 6.47
N CYS A 81 2.59 -17.47 5.41
CA CYS A 81 1.40 -16.63 5.51
C CYS A 81 0.22 -17.38 6.14
N LYS A 82 0.02 -18.67 5.80
CA LYS A 82 -1.02 -19.52 6.40
C LYS A 82 -0.77 -19.73 7.90
N ILE A 83 0.44 -20.12 8.28
CA ILE A 83 0.81 -20.31 9.69
C ILE A 83 0.61 -19.02 10.50
N MET A 84 1.07 -17.88 9.98
CA MET A 84 0.87 -16.58 10.64
C MET A 84 -0.61 -16.22 10.78
N LYS A 85 -1.42 -16.51 9.76
CA LYS A 85 -2.86 -16.29 9.80
C LYS A 85 -3.54 -17.18 10.84
N ASP A 86 -3.09 -18.42 11.00
CA ASP A 86 -3.62 -19.36 11.99
C ASP A 86 -3.22 -19.02 13.43
N ILE A 87 -2.05 -18.42 13.63
CA ILE A 87 -1.62 -17.91 14.95
C ILE A 87 -2.40 -16.65 15.33
N LEU A 88 -2.53 -15.70 14.40
CA LEU A 88 -3.17 -14.40 14.65
C LEU A 88 -4.71 -14.46 14.58
N LYS A 89 -5.28 -15.58 14.10
CA LYS A 89 -6.71 -15.94 14.13
C LYS A 89 -7.64 -14.76 13.80
N LYS A 90 -8.31 -14.22 14.82
CA LYS A 90 -9.35 -13.18 14.74
C LYS A 90 -8.79 -11.76 14.72
N GLN A 91 -7.50 -11.56 15.02
CA GLN A 91 -6.89 -10.22 15.07
C GLN A 91 -6.67 -9.61 13.68
N ILE A 92 -6.55 -10.45 12.65
CA ILE A 92 -6.30 -10.03 11.27
C ILE A 92 -7.27 -10.71 10.33
N LYS A 93 -7.56 -10.11 9.18
CA LYS A 93 -8.40 -10.74 8.15
C LYS A 93 -7.60 -11.69 7.25
N LYS A 94 -6.40 -11.29 6.84
CA LYS A 94 -5.55 -12.03 5.89
C LYS A 94 -4.07 -11.69 6.10
N VAL A 95 -3.19 -12.63 5.80
CA VAL A 95 -1.74 -12.38 5.66
C VAL A 95 -1.37 -12.54 4.20
N LEU A 96 -0.67 -11.57 3.65
CA LEU A 96 -0.23 -11.54 2.27
C LEU A 96 1.24 -11.14 2.20
N MET A 97 1.92 -11.60 1.16
CA MET A 97 3.23 -11.05 0.82
C MET A 97 3.08 -9.64 0.25
N SER A 98 3.69 -8.67 0.91
CA SER A 98 3.81 -7.30 0.41
C SER A 98 4.53 -7.27 -0.92
N ASN A 99 4.12 -6.34 -1.77
CA ASN A 99 4.77 -5.97 -3.02
C ASN A 99 6.08 -5.22 -2.73
#